data_AF-A0A2S2C6X3-F1
#
_entry.id   AF-A0A2S2C6X3-F1
#
_cell.length_a   1.000
_cell.length_b   1.000
_cell.length_c   1.000
_cell.angle_alpha   90.00
_cell.angle_beta   90.00
_cell.angle_gamma   90.00
#
_symmetry.space_group_name_H-M   'P 1'
#
loop_
_entity.id
_entity.type
_entity.pdbx_description
1 polymer ?
#
loop_
_entity_poly.entity_id
_entity_poly.type
_entity_poly.pdbx_seq_one_letter_code
_entity_poly.pdbx_strand_id
1 'polypeptide(L)' 'MKRTVDYTWRLAELMAARGQHNSTDLIPLLHERGIDLSRPQVYRLVTQRPERVSLQMVAALYERCCASWRLARSQ' A
#
# COMPACT_ATOMS: atom_id res chain seq x y z
N MET A 1 -23.44 -3.24 -22.01
CA MET A 1 -22.38 -2.29 -21.60
C MET A 1 -21.42 -2.99 -20.64
N LYS A 2 -20.11 -3.07 -20.95
CA LYS A 2 -19.12 -3.54 -19.98
C LYS A 2 -18.87 -2.42 -18.97
N ARG A 3 -19.02 -2.71 -17.68
CA ARG A 3 -18.61 -1.77 -16.63
C ARG A 3 -17.08 -1.75 -16.59
N THR A 4 -16.48 -0.61 -16.89
CA THR A 4 -15.04 -0.41 -16.68
C THR A 4 -14.83 -0.21 -15.19
N VAL A 5 -14.08 -1.12 -14.57
CA VAL A 5 -13.65 -0.98 -13.17
C VAL A 5 -12.38 -0.16 -13.18
N ASP A 6 -12.39 0.99 -12.49
CA ASP A 6 -11.22 1.85 -12.32
C ASP A 6 -10.94 2.07 -10.83
N TYR A 7 -9.72 2.48 -10.51
CA TYR A 7 -9.30 2.73 -9.14
C TYR A 7 -8.19 3.79 -9.08
N THR A 8 -8.13 4.47 -7.94
CA THR A 8 -7.09 5.46 -7.64
C THR A 8 -6.10 4.88 -6.64
N TRP A 9 -4.80 5.05 -6.93
CA TRP A 9 -3.73 4.59 -6.07
C TRP A 9 -3.18 5.75 -5.23
N ARG A 10 -3.40 5.71 -3.91
CA ARG A 10 -3.05 6.79 -2.96
C ARG A 10 -2.09 6.32 -1.87
N LEU A 11 -1.23 5.35 -2.18
CA LEU A 11 -0.35 4.76 -1.17
C LEU A 11 0.61 5.80 -0.56
N ALA A 12 1.22 6.66 -1.38
CA ALA A 12 2.12 7.72 -0.88
C ALA A 12 1.42 8.67 0.11
N GLU A 13 0.20 9.10 -0.18
CA GLU A 13 -0.59 9.95 0.72
C GLU A 13 -0.92 9.24 2.03
N LEU A 14 -1.30 7.96 1.97
CA LEU A 14 -1.59 7.15 3.16
C LEU A 14 -0.35 6.88 4.01
N MET A 15 0.82 6.74 3.39
CA MET A 15 2.09 6.62 4.10
C MET A 15 2.46 7.94 4.79
N ALA A 16 2.36 9.07 4.08
CA ALA A 16 2.63 10.40 4.62
C ALA A 16 1.71 10.75 5.80
N ALA A 17 0.42 10.42 5.70
CA ALA A 17 -0.55 10.61 6.79
C ALA A 17 -0.20 9.85 8.08
N ARG A 18 0.74 8.89 8.02
CA ARG A 18 1.19 8.07 9.14
C ARG A 18 2.65 8.37 9.54
N GLY A 19 3.23 9.44 9.00
CA GLY A 19 4.65 9.79 9.21
C GLY A 19 5.63 8.80 8.58
N GLN A 20 5.18 7.95 7.65
CA GLN A 20 6.05 7.04 6.91
C GLN A 20 6.54 7.75 5.65
N HIS A 21 7.79 8.20 5.68
CA HIS A 21 8.38 8.95 4.57
C HIS A 21 9.27 8.09 3.69
N ASN A 22 9.61 6.86 4.10
CA ASN A 22 10.47 5.98 3.34
C ASN A 22 9.72 4.77 2.79
N SER A 23 9.78 4.60 1.47
CA SER A 23 9.22 3.43 0.78
C SER A 23 9.84 2.12 1.27
N THR A 24 11.11 2.11 1.69
CA THR A 24 11.79 0.89 2.15
C THR A 24 11.21 0.33 3.44
N ASP A 25 10.49 1.14 4.21
CA ASP A 25 9.86 0.69 5.46
C ASP A 25 8.74 -0.32 5.20
N LEU A 26 8.27 -0.45 3.94
CA LEU A 26 7.31 -1.45 3.52
C LEU A 26 7.94 -2.82 3.26
N ILE A 27 9.24 -2.88 2.98
CA ILE A 27 9.94 -4.13 2.63
C ILE A 27 9.77 -5.22 3.71
N PRO A 28 10.11 -4.99 4.99
CA PRO A 28 9.97 -6.03 6.00
C PRO A 28 8.52 -6.51 6.16
N LEU A 29 7.53 -5.63 5.99
CA LEU A 29 6.11 -5.97 6.14
C LEU A 29 5.57 -6.84 5.02
N LEU A 30 6.04 -6.56 3.80
CA LEU A 30 5.71 -7.34 2.62
C LEU A 30 6.39 -8.71 2.72
N HIS A 31 7.66 -8.73 3.15
CA HIS A 31 8.42 -9.96 3.35
C HIS A 31 7.79 -10.89 4.40
N GLU A 32 7.32 -10.36 5.54
CA GLU A 32 6.59 -11.12 6.57
C GLU A 32 5.35 -11.86 6.02
N ARG A 33 4.77 -11.36 4.93
CA ARG A 33 3.59 -11.94 4.27
C ARG A 33 3.95 -12.77 3.03
N GLY A 34 5.23 -13.08 2.85
CA GLY A 34 5.74 -13.83 1.69
C GLY A 34 5.76 -13.05 0.39
N ILE A 35 5.76 -11.71 0.47
CA ILE A 35 5.81 -10.82 -0.70
C ILE A 35 7.20 -10.22 -0.80
N ASP A 36 8.03 -10.85 -1.63
CA ASP A 36 9.39 -10.39 -1.89
C ASP A 36 9.42 -9.37 -3.03
N LEU A 37 9.63 -8.10 -2.67
CA LEU A 37 9.86 -7.01 -3.62
C LEU A 37 11.23 -6.38 -3.41
N SER A 38 11.95 -6.16 -4.51
CA SER A 38 13.17 -5.35 -4.53
C SER A 38 12.88 -3.88 -4.21
N ARG A 39 13.89 -3.14 -3.74
CA ARG A 39 13.78 -1.70 -3.43
C ARG A 39 13.17 -0.88 -4.60
N PRO A 40 13.58 -1.05 -5.87
CA PRO A 40 12.97 -0.33 -6.99
C PRO A 40 11.50 -0.71 -7.23
N GLN A 41 11.12 -1.97 -6.98
CA GLN A 41 9.72 -2.40 -7.09
C GLN A 41 8.85 -1.75 -6.01
N VAL A 42 9.36 -1.69 -4.78
CA VAL A 42 8.66 -0.99 -3.68
C VAL A 42 8.55 0.51 -3.95
N TYR A 43 9.61 1.14 -4.47
CA TYR A 43 9.55 2.53 -4.88
C TYR A 43 8.47 2.80 -5.94
N ARG A 44 8.39 1.96 -6.99
CA ARG A 44 7.32 2.07 -8.00
C ARG A 44 5.94 1.79 -7.42
N LEU A 45 5.82 0.83 -6.51
CA LEU A 45 4.57 0.55 -5.81
C LEU A 45 4.07 1.78 -5.04
N VAL A 46 4.95 2.62 -4.49
CA VAL A 46 4.56 3.84 -3.79
C VAL A 46 4.27 5.00 -4.74
N THR A 47 5.08 5.16 -5.79
CA THR A 47 5.07 6.36 -6.65
C THR A 47 4.22 6.24 -7.92
N GLN A 48 3.87 5.03 -8.35
CA GLN A 48 3.17 4.78 -9.61
C GLN A 48 1.89 3.98 -9.37
N ARG A 49 0.94 4.10 -10.31
CA ARG A 49 -0.25 3.24 -10.32
C ARG A 49 0.13 1.86 -10.87
N PRO A 50 0.03 0.78 -10.08
CA PRO A 50 0.40 -0.55 -10.58
C PRO A 50 -0.60 -1.07 -11.60
N GLU A 51 -0.17 -1.82 -12.61
CA GLU A 51 -1.13 -2.47 -13.53
C GLU A 51 -1.75 -3.73 -12.92
N ARG A 52 -0.97 -4.41 -12.07
CA ARG A 52 -1.35 -5.65 -11.40
C ARG A 52 -0.86 -5.62 -9.97
N VAL A 53 -1.73 -6.02 -9.06
CA VAL A 53 -1.44 -6.22 -7.65
C VAL A 53 -2.13 -7.49 -7.19
N SER A 54 -1.46 -8.27 -6.33
CA SER A 54 -2.11 -9.39 -5.67
C SER A 54 -3.00 -8.88 -4.54
N LEU A 55 -4.09 -9.58 -4.25
CA LEU A 55 -4.95 -9.24 -3.11
C LEU A 55 -4.18 -9.32 -1.77
N GLN A 56 -3.22 -10.23 -1.66
CA GLN A 56 -2.33 -10.33 -0.50
C GLN A 56 -1.51 -9.05 -0.30
N MET A 57 -1.00 -8.46 -1.38
CA MET A 57 -0.28 -7.19 -1.32
C MET A 57 -1.18 -6.04 -0.86
N VAL A 58 -2.39 -5.97 -1.40
CA VAL A 58 -3.38 -4.96 -0.99
C VAL A 58 -3.75 -5.12 0.49
N ALA A 59 -3.95 -6.35 0.97
CA ALA A 59 -4.23 -6.63 2.37
C ALA A 59 -3.06 -6.21 3.29
N ALA A 60 -1.83 -6.55 2.92
CA ALA A 60 -0.61 -6.15 3.65
C ALA A 60 -0.50 -4.62 3.79
N LEU A 61 -0.74 -3.90 2.69
CA LEU A 61 -0.73 -2.44 2.67
C LEU A 61 -1.89 -1.87 3.49
N TYR A 62 -3.08 -2.47 3.43
CA TYR A 62 -4.25 -2.04 4.19
C TYR A 62 -4.03 -2.15 5.71
N GLU A 63 -3.48 -3.26 6.18
CA GLU A 63 -3.15 -3.47 7.59
C GLU A 63 -2.20 -2.38 8.08
N ARG A 64 -1.15 -2.10 7.31
CA ARG A 64 -0.16 -1.08 7.66
C ARG A 64 -0.70 0.35 7.58
N CYS A 65 -1.51 0.67 6.57
CA CYS A 65 -1.92 2.05 6.26
C CYS A 65 -3.30 2.44 6.79
N CYS A 66 -4.25 1.53 6.92
CA CYS A 66 -5.64 1.86 7.22
C CYS A 66 -6.10 1.39 8.61
N ALA A 67 -5.54 0.32 9.16
CA ALA A 67 -6.02 -0.27 10.42
C ALA A 67 -6.05 0.74 11.60
N SER A 68 -5.08 1.65 11.69
CA SER A 68 -5.07 2.67 12.77
C SER A 68 -5.88 3.94 12.42
N TRP A 69 -6.21 4.20 11.16
CA TRP A 69 -7.07 5.33 10.77
C TRP A 69 -8.55 5.09 11.11
N ARG A 70 -8.96 3.81 11.20
CA ARG A 70 -10.32 3.45 11.63
C ARG A 70 -10.53 3.68 13.14
N LEU A 71 -9.49 3.48 13.96
CA LEU A 71 -9.52 3.76 15.39
C LEU A 71 -9.42 5.26 15.70
N ALA A 72 -8.64 6.00 14.92
CA ALA A 72 -8.42 7.44 15.14
C ALA A 72 -9.60 8.35 14.72
N ARG A 73 -10.59 7.85 13.96
CA ARG A 73 -11.77 8.64 13.55
C ARG A 73 -13.07 8.24 14.24
N SER A 74 -13.00 7.30 15.20
CA SER A 74 -14.14 6.80 15.96
C SER A 74 -14.12 7.27 17.42
N GLN A 75 -13.33 8.32 17.73
CA GLN A 75 -13.29 9.00 19.00
C GLN A 75 -13.36 10.51 18.76
#